data_AF-A0A4P8EEK5-F1
#
_entry.id   AF-A0A4P8EEK5-F1
#
_cell.length_a   1.000
_cell.length_b   1.000
_cell.length_c   1.000
_cell.angle_alpha   90.00
_cell.angle_beta   90.00
_cell.angle_gamma   90.00
#
_symmetry.space_group_name_H-M   'P 1'
#
loop_
_entity.id
_entity.type
_entity.pdbx_description
1 polymer ?
#
loop_
_entity_poly.entity_id
_entity_poly.type
_entity_poly.pdbx_seq_one_letter_code
_entity_poly.pdbx_strand_id
1 'polypeptide(L)' 'MKNRLRVAGIITLIIASLFWMAETFFYGDINAEGVLQESLFLPFTFLFAVAGIALLAASFIVRHRR' A
#
# COMPACT_ATOMS: atom_id res chain seq x y z
N MET A 1 7.05 -10.57 19.18
CA MET A 1 7.00 -10.56 17.69
C MET A 1 5.58 -10.47 17.12
N LYS A 2 4.57 -11.14 17.72
CA LYS A 2 3.16 -11.19 17.25
C LYS A 2 2.53 -9.83 16.88
N ASN A 3 2.69 -8.81 17.73
CA ASN A 3 2.16 -7.46 17.44
C ASN A 3 3.02 -6.65 16.47
N ARG A 4 4.34 -6.88 16.43
CA ARG A 4 5.26 -6.11 15.58
C ARG A 4 4.96 -6.31 14.09
N LEU A 5 4.61 -7.54 13.69
CA LEU A 5 4.27 -7.85 12.30
C LEU A 5 2.95 -7.20 11.87
N ARG A 6 1.94 -7.18 12.75
CA ARG A 6 0.66 -6.50 12.49
C ARG A 6 0.83 -5.00 12.39
N VAL A 7 1.55 -4.42 13.36
CA VAL A 7 1.83 -2.98 13.39
C VAL A 7 2.62 -2.58 12.14
N ALA A 8 3.64 -3.35 11.75
CA ALA A 8 4.37 -3.12 10.51
C ALA A 8 3.43 -3.15 9.30
N GLY A 9 2.60 -4.19 9.14
CA GLY A 9 1.64 -4.26 8.03
C GLY A 9 0.66 -3.09 7.99
N ILE A 10 0.11 -2.67 9.13
CA ILE A 10 -0.78 -1.50 9.22
C ILE A 10 -0.04 -0.21 8.80
N ILE A 11 1.17 0.02 9.32
CA ILE A 11 1.98 1.19 8.95
C ILE A 11 2.28 1.18 7.44
N THR A 12 2.63 0.03 6.87
CA THR A 12 2.88 -0.10 5.43
C THR A 12 1.63 0.25 4.61
N LEU A 13 0.44 -0.16 5.05
CA LEU A 13 -0.82 0.21 4.38
C LEU A 13 -1.15 1.69 4.50
N ILE A 14 -0.85 2.32 5.64
CA ILE A 14 -0.99 3.77 5.80
C ILE A 14 -0.08 4.50 4.81
N ILE A 15 1.18 4.07 4.67
CA ILE A 15 2.11 4.65 3.70
C ILE A 15 1.59 4.47 2.26
N ALA A 16 1.08 3.29 1.91
CA ALA A 16 0.46 3.06 0.60
C ALA A 16 -0.71 4.03 0.34
N SER A 17 -1.54 4.25 1.35
CA SER A 17 -2.69 5.17 1.26
C SER A 17 -2.24 6.61 1.06
N LEU A 18 -1.15 7.04 1.72
CA LEU A 18 -0.57 8.36 1.52
C LEU A 18 -0.02 8.55 0.11
N PHE A 19 0.63 7.55 -0.48
CA PHE A 19 1.07 7.62 -1.87
C PHE A 19 -0.11 7.70 -2.84
N TRP A 20 -1.19 6.95 -2.59
CA TRP A 20 -2.39 7.03 -3.42
C TRP A 20 -3.07 8.40 -3.34
N MET A 21 -3.14 8.98 -2.14
CA MET A 21 -3.64 10.35 -1.96
C MET A 21 -2.75 11.37 -2.67
N ALA A 22 -1.42 11.22 -2.58
CA ALA A 22 -0.48 12.07 -3.29
C ALA A 22 -0.66 11.97 -4.81
N GLU A 23 -0.85 10.77 -5.34
CA GLU A 23 -1.15 10.57 -6.76
C GLU A 23 -2.40 11.36 -7.18
N THR A 24 -3.49 11.13 -6.45
CA THR A 24 -4.78 11.75 -6.76
C THR A 24 -4.71 13.28 -6.65
N PHE A 25 -3.92 13.80 -5.70
CA PHE A 25 -3.81 15.24 -5.46
C PHE A 25 -2.89 15.95 -6.48
N PHE A 26 -1.78 15.32 -6.88
CA PHE A 26 -0.78 15.96 -7.74
C PHE A 26 -0.94 15.63 -9.23
N TYR A 27 -1.32 14.39 -9.54
CA TYR A 27 -1.45 13.91 -10.93
C TYR A 27 -2.91 13.75 -11.34
N GLY A 28 -3.83 13.67 -10.38
CA GLY A 28 -5.23 13.44 -10.68
C GLY A 28 -5.48 12.01 -11.15
N ASP A 29 -6.49 11.85 -12.00
CA ASP A 29 -6.83 10.59 -12.64
C ASP A 29 -6.54 10.69 -14.15
N ILE A 30 -7.06 9.75 -14.93
CA ILE A 30 -6.97 9.77 -16.39
C ILE A 30 -7.45 11.12 -16.95
N ASN A 31 -6.58 11.77 -17.73
CA ASN A 31 -6.89 13.06 -18.35
C ASN A 31 -7.93 12.95 -19.49
N ALA A 32 -8.34 14.07 -20.07
CA ALA A 32 -9.34 14.11 -21.13
C ALA A 32 -8.93 13.34 -22.39
N GLU A 33 -7.62 13.13 -22.57
CA GLU A 33 -7.01 12.39 -23.67
C GLU A 33 -6.93 10.87 -23.39
N GLY A 34 -7.39 10.41 -22.23
CA GLY A 34 -7.35 8.99 -21.86
C GLY A 34 -5.98 8.51 -21.37
N VAL A 35 -5.06 9.44 -21.08
CA VAL A 35 -3.69 9.16 -20.67
C VAL A 35 -3.57 9.31 -19.16
N LEU A 36 -3.06 8.26 -18.53
CA LEU A 36 -2.61 8.31 -17.14
C LEU A 36 -1.23 8.97 -17.10
N GLN A 37 -1.08 10.02 -16.30
CA GLN A 37 0.19 10.71 -16.18
C GLN A 37 1.22 9.83 -15.46
N GLU A 38 2.45 9.78 -15.97
CA GLU A 38 3.48 8.96 -15.36
C GLU A 38 3.90 9.52 -14.00
N SER A 39 3.79 8.69 -12.96
CA SER A 39 4.24 9.02 -11.62
C SER A 39 4.91 7.81 -10.95
N LEU A 40 5.74 8.09 -9.95
CA LEU A 40 6.28 7.04 -9.07
C LEU A 40 5.32 6.71 -7.91
N PHE A 41 4.29 7.52 -7.68
CA PHE A 41 3.37 7.33 -6.57
C PHE A 41 2.46 6.11 -6.79
N LEU A 42 2.00 5.87 -8.01
CA LEU A 42 1.22 4.67 -8.35
C LEU A 42 2.01 3.36 -8.14
N PRO A 43 3.22 3.21 -8.70
CA PRO A 43 4.08 2.05 -8.44
C PRO A 43 4.35 1.83 -6.94
N PHE A 44 4.65 2.89 -6.19
CA PHE A 44 4.90 2.77 -4.76
C PHE A 44 3.63 2.43 -3.98
N THR A 45 2.49 3.02 -4.31
CA THR A 45 1.18 2.66 -3.74
C THR A 45 0.97 1.15 -3.84
N PHE A 46 1.15 0.59 -5.04
CA PHE A 46 0.98 -0.83 -5.27
C PHE A 46 1.98 -1.67 -4.46
N LEU A 47 3.27 -1.32 -4.50
CA LEU A 47 4.31 -2.03 -3.79
C LEU A 47 4.03 -2.09 -2.28
N PHE A 48 3.72 -0.95 -1.66
CA PHE A 48 3.45 -0.87 -0.23
C PHE A 48 2.10 -1.52 0.12
N ALA A 49 1.08 -1.42 -0.73
CA ALA A 49 -0.20 -2.09 -0.51
C ALA A 49 -0.03 -3.60 -0.48
N VAL A 50 0.64 -4.18 -1.49
CA VAL A 50 0.92 -5.62 -1.56
C VAL A 50 1.76 -6.08 -0.38
N ALA A 51 2.82 -5.35 -0.03
CA ALA A 51 3.65 -5.68 1.11
C ALA A 51 2.87 -5.62 2.44
N GLY A 52 2.04 -4.59 2.64
CA GLY A 52 1.21 -4.44 3.83
C GLY A 52 0.18 -5.57 3.99
N ILE A 53 -0.51 -5.93 2.90
CA ILE A 53 -1.44 -7.07 2.88
C ILE A 53 -0.69 -8.37 3.19
N ALA A 54 0.46 -8.61 2.56
CA ALA A 54 1.27 -9.81 2.79
C ALA A 54 1.72 -9.93 4.26
N LEU A 55 2.16 -8.82 4.87
CA LEU A 55 2.54 -8.79 6.29
C LEU A 55 1.37 -9.09 7.23
N LEU A 56 0.18 -8.55 6.93
CA LEU A 56 -1.03 -8.85 7.69
C LEU A 56 -1.42 -10.33 7.54
N ALA A 57 -1.46 -10.85 6.31
CA ALA A 57 -1.75 -12.25 6.04
C ALA A 57 -0.76 -13.19 6.76
N ALA A 58 0.54 -12.90 6.66
CA ALA A 58 1.57 -13.63 7.37
C ALA A 58 1.38 -13.59 8.89
N SER A 59 0.94 -12.45 9.44
CA SER A 59 0.62 -12.36 10.86
C SER A 59 -0.51 -13.29 11.29
N PHE A 60 -1.55 -13.45 10.47
CA PHE A 60 -2.65 -14.39 10.76
C PHE A 60 -2.21 -15.85 10.64
N ILE A 61 -1.44 -16.19 9.61
CA ILE A 61 -0.94 -17.56 9.40
C ILE A 61 0.00 -17.97 10.54
N VAL A 62 0.95 -17.11 10.92
CA VAL A 62 1.88 -17.36 12.04
C VAL A 62 1.14 -17.45 13.37
N ARG A 63 0.04 -16.70 13.54
CA ARG A 63 -0.82 -16.83 14.73
C ARG A 63 -1.52 -18.19 14.78
N HIS A 64 -1.92 -18.75 13.64
CA HIS A 64 -2.67 -20.00 13.61
C HIS A 64 -1.80 -21.24 13.87
N ARG A 65 -0.50 -21.19 13.52
CA ARG A 65 0.45 -22.30 13.73
C ARG A 65 1.05 -22.40 15.13
N ARG A 66 0.69 -21.51 16.06
CA ARG A 66 1.11 -21.54 17.47
C ARG A 66 -0.09 -21.65 18.37
#